data_AF-A0A2V9B6F3-F1
#
_entry.id   AF-A0A2V9B6F3-F1
#
_cell.length_a   1.000
_cell.length_b   1.000
_cell.length_c   1.000
_cell.angle_alpha   90.00
_cell.angle_beta   90.00
_cell.angle_gamma   90.00
#
_symmetry.space_group_name_H-M   'P 1'
#
loop_
_entity.id
_entity.type
_entity.pdbx_description
1 polymer ?
#
loop_
_entity_poly.entity_id
_entity_poly.type
_entity_poly.pdbx_seq_one_letter_code
_entity_poly.pdbx_strand_id
1 'polypeptide(L)'
;MARIPSVYNRREIRPQTCFGFAEFYKRLKLPQTASNGAFRNLIMNGILSRSRSAAFLFGVCLFAPGAARASLNVPPGAAAGLEKLYAGDPDAAIEEFQSIQREQPEHPLGYLLEAEARWWKIYCESAEFKYGMTDAWKRNKQREDAVYLQLIAKEIKLAEAQLAKSQTAEAHFYAGMGYALRSRILAL
;
A
#
# COMPACT_ATOMS: atom_id res chain seq x y z
N MET A 1 31.32 -20.44 22.02
CA MET A 1 30.06 -19.66 21.92
C MET A 1 30.39 -18.28 21.36
N ALA A 2 30.20 -18.09 20.06
CA ALA A 2 30.45 -16.81 19.41
C ALA A 2 29.28 -15.84 19.73
N ARG A 3 29.62 -14.73 20.38
CA ARG A 3 28.69 -13.65 20.72
C ARG A 3 28.33 -12.90 19.42
N ILE A 4 27.11 -13.06 18.94
CA ILE A 4 26.56 -12.26 17.84
C ILE A 4 26.54 -10.80 18.34
N PRO A 5 27.24 -9.86 17.68
CA PRO A 5 27.23 -8.47 18.11
C PRO A 5 25.82 -7.89 17.92
N SER A 6 25.22 -7.43 19.01
CA SER A 6 23.98 -6.65 18.99
C SER A 6 24.24 -5.33 18.26
N VAL A 7 23.78 -5.25 17.01
CA VAL A 7 23.80 -4.02 16.19
C VAL A 7 22.75 -3.00 16.69
N TYR A 8 21.83 -3.43 17.57
CA TYR A 8 20.75 -2.61 18.12
C TYR A 8 21.16 -1.92 19.43
N ASN A 9 22.30 -1.22 19.41
CA ASN A 9 22.63 -0.28 20.49
C ASN A 9 22.26 1.13 20.05
N ARG A 10 21.10 1.59 20.54
CA ARG A 10 20.65 2.99 20.68
C ARG A 10 21.37 3.98 19.74
N ARG A 11 20.99 4.01 18.46
CA ARG A 11 21.29 5.14 17.57
C ARG A 11 20.07 5.40 16.73
N GLU A 12 19.63 6.66 16.80
CA GLU A 12 18.65 7.32 15.94
C GLU A 12 18.47 6.60 14.61
N ILE A 13 17.22 6.28 14.27
CA ILE A 13 16.88 5.97 12.88
C ILE A 13 17.22 7.26 12.12
N ARG A 14 18.39 7.29 11.47
CA ARG A 14 18.78 8.46 10.69
C ARG A 14 17.78 8.58 9.52
N PRO A 15 17.42 9.79 9.09
CA PRO A 15 16.49 10.00 7.97
C PRO A 15 16.86 9.15 6.74
N GLN A 16 18.16 8.98 6.50
CA GLN A 16 18.74 8.18 5.41
C GLN A 16 18.47 6.66 5.50
N THR A 17 18.19 6.13 6.69
CA THR A 17 17.87 4.70 6.90
C THR A 17 16.39 4.37 6.82
N CYS A 18 15.53 5.38 7.00
CA CYS A 18 14.09 5.21 6.99
C CYS A 18 13.53 5.09 5.56
N PHE A 19 14.15 5.83 4.65
CA PHE A 19 13.91 5.78 3.21
C PHE A 19 14.77 4.75 2.47
N GLY A 20 15.67 4.08 3.18
CA GLY A 20 16.51 2.99 2.66
C GLY A 20 15.75 1.69 2.39
N PHE A 21 14.44 1.75 2.06
CA PHE A 21 13.66 0.57 1.68
C PHE A 21 14.24 -0.07 0.41
N ALA A 22 14.77 0.72 -0.52
CA ALA A 22 15.53 0.23 -1.68
C ALA A 22 16.81 -0.51 -1.30
N GLU A 23 17.57 -0.03 -0.31
CA GLU A 23 18.77 -0.71 0.21
C GLU A 23 18.42 -1.95 1.05
N PHE A 24 17.31 -1.91 1.78
CA PHE A 24 16.74 -3.05 2.49
C PHE A 24 16.29 -4.15 1.51
N TYR A 25 15.56 -3.81 0.44
CA TYR A 25 15.18 -4.74 -0.63
C TYR A 25 16.38 -5.29 -1.40
N LYS A 26 17.38 -4.45 -1.72
CA LYS A 26 18.64 -4.89 -2.33
C LYS A 26 19.40 -5.87 -1.43
N ARG A 27 19.43 -5.63 -0.11
CA ARG A 27 20.05 -6.54 0.88
C ARG A 27 19.28 -7.83 1.09
N LEU A 28 17.97 -7.83 0.87
CA LEU A 28 17.10 -8.98 1.13
C LEU A 28 17.20 -10.11 0.10
N LYS A 29 17.95 -9.96 -1.01
CA LYS A 29 18.16 -11.01 -2.04
C LYS A 29 16.88 -11.83 -2.32
N LEU A 30 15.71 -11.19 -2.38
CA LEU A 30 14.48 -11.92 -2.68
C LEU A 30 14.52 -12.27 -4.18
N PRO A 31 14.50 -13.57 -4.55
CA PRO A 31 14.48 -13.96 -5.94
C PRO A 31 13.17 -13.47 -6.58
N GLN A 32 13.26 -12.60 -7.58
CA GLN A 32 12.10 -12.07 -8.31
C GLN A 32 11.37 -13.10 -9.19
N THR A 33 11.65 -14.40 -9.05
CA THR A 33 11.08 -15.44 -9.92
C THR A 33 10.56 -16.60 -9.09
N ALA A 34 9.44 -16.39 -8.40
CA ALA A 34 8.61 -17.48 -7.90
C ALA A 34 7.12 -17.16 -8.03
N SER A 35 6.74 -16.38 -9.04
CA SER A 35 5.35 -16.29 -9.49
C SER A 35 5.23 -17.13 -10.76
N ASN A 36 4.26 -18.05 -10.76
CA ASN A 36 3.57 -18.62 -11.95
C ASN A 36 3.71 -20.14 -12.22
N GLY A 37 4.64 -20.87 -11.62
CA GLY A 37 4.83 -22.30 -11.94
C GLY A 37 4.19 -23.31 -10.98
N ALA A 38 4.48 -23.19 -9.68
CA ALA A 38 4.25 -24.28 -8.73
C ALA A 38 2.83 -24.35 -8.15
N PHE A 39 2.08 -23.23 -8.14
CA PHE A 39 0.75 -23.18 -7.52
C PHE A 39 -0.35 -23.84 -8.38
N ARG A 40 -0.12 -24.00 -9.69
CA ARG A 40 -1.10 -24.65 -10.59
C ARG A 40 -1.15 -26.18 -10.42
N ASN A 41 -0.03 -26.81 -10.05
CA ASN A 41 0.07 -28.27 -10.01
C ASN A 41 -0.40 -28.89 -8.68
N LEU A 42 -0.60 -28.10 -7.63
CA LEU A 42 -1.07 -28.62 -6.34
C LEU A 42 -2.59 -28.79 -6.28
N ILE A 43 -3.35 -28.05 -7.10
CA ILE A 43 -4.82 -28.08 -7.10
C ILE A 43 -5.35 -29.28 -7.93
N MET A 44 -4.62 -29.71 -8.96
CA MET A 44 -5.10 -30.73 -9.90
C MET A 44 -5.01 -32.18 -9.40
N ASN A 45 -4.18 -32.50 -8.39
CA ASN A 45 -3.95 -33.88 -7.96
C ASN A 45 -4.56 -34.25 -6.58
N GLY A 46 -5.24 -33.31 -5.91
CA GLY A 46 -5.81 -33.53 -4.57
C GLY A 46 -7.32 -33.82 -4.53
N ILE A 47 -8.06 -33.64 -5.63
CA ILE A 47 -9.54 -33.69 -5.66
C ILE A 47 -10.04 -34.97 -6.34
N LEU A 48 -9.32 -36.08 -6.18
CA LEU A 48 -9.77 -37.40 -6.64
C LEU A 48 -9.57 -38.44 -5.54
N SER A 49 -10.02 -38.12 -4.33
CA SER A 49 -10.28 -39.13 -3.31
C SER A 49 -11.46 -38.72 -2.43
N ARG A 50 -12.61 -39.31 -2.77
CA ARG A 50 -13.58 -39.83 -1.80
C ARG A 50 -14.46 -38.80 -1.06
N SER A 51 -15.40 -38.17 -1.77
CA SER A 51 -16.70 -37.80 -1.21
C SER A 51 -17.70 -37.47 -2.32
N ARG A 52 -18.74 -38.31 -2.49
CA ARG A 52 -19.79 -38.13 -3.51
C ARG A 52 -20.82 -37.05 -3.14
N SER A 53 -20.61 -36.32 -2.05
CA SER A 53 -21.60 -35.35 -1.51
C SER A 53 -21.22 -33.88 -1.72
N ALA A 54 -20.07 -33.58 -2.34
CA ALA A 54 -19.60 -32.21 -2.56
C ALA A 54 -19.87 -31.66 -3.98
N ALA A 55 -20.62 -32.37 -4.81
CA ALA A 55 -20.84 -31.98 -6.21
C ALA A 55 -21.84 -30.81 -6.39
N PHE A 56 -22.74 -30.58 -5.42
CA PHE A 56 -23.81 -29.58 -5.59
C PHE A 56 -23.39 -28.13 -5.26
N LEU A 57 -22.40 -27.93 -4.37
CA LEU A 57 -21.92 -26.59 -4.01
C LEU A 57 -20.84 -26.05 -4.98
N PHE A 58 -20.17 -26.93 -5.72
CA PHE A 58 -19.14 -26.50 -6.68
C PHE A 58 -19.71 -26.10 -8.05
N GLY A 59 -20.91 -26.58 -8.40
CA GLY A 59 -21.56 -26.27 -9.67
C GLY A 59 -21.97 -24.80 -9.83
N VAL A 60 -22.26 -24.10 -8.73
CA VAL A 60 -22.73 -22.70 -8.77
C VAL A 60 -21.59 -21.70 -9.02
N CYS A 61 -20.35 -22.03 -8.64
CA CYS A 61 -19.20 -21.14 -8.88
C CYS A 61 -18.67 -21.17 -10.33
N LEU A 62 -19.03 -22.19 -11.12
CA LEU A 62 -18.55 -22.33 -12.51
C LEU A 62 -19.42 -21.60 -13.55
N PHE A 63 -20.63 -21.17 -13.17
CA PHE A 63 -21.55 -20.42 -14.04
C PHE A 63 -21.66 -18.95 -13.67
N ALA A 64 -20.86 -18.45 -12.72
CA ALA A 64 -20.70 -17.02 -12.55
C ALA A 64 -20.06 -16.47 -13.85
N PRO A 65 -20.71 -15.52 -14.57
CA PRO A 65 -20.08 -14.88 -15.71
C PRO A 65 -18.72 -14.38 -15.24
N GLY A 66 -17.65 -14.81 -15.93
CA GLY A 66 -16.29 -14.60 -15.49
C GLY A 66 -16.12 -13.14 -15.12
N ALA A 67 -15.90 -12.87 -13.82
CA ALA A 67 -15.70 -11.53 -13.34
C ALA A 67 -14.59 -10.94 -14.20
N ALA A 68 -14.93 -9.93 -15.00
CA ALA A 68 -13.97 -9.21 -15.81
C ALA A 68 -12.78 -8.89 -14.90
N ARG A 69 -11.58 -9.22 -15.36
CA ARG A 69 -10.36 -9.05 -14.57
C ARG A 69 -10.30 -7.57 -14.19
N ALA A 70 -10.63 -7.24 -12.94
CA ALA A 70 -10.67 -5.86 -12.48
C ALA A 70 -9.23 -5.32 -12.54
N SER A 71 -8.93 -4.51 -13.54
CA SER A 71 -7.69 -3.75 -13.62
C SER A 71 -7.96 -2.36 -13.08
N LEU A 72 -7.15 -1.90 -12.11
CA LEU A 72 -7.18 -0.50 -11.71
C LEU A 72 -6.84 0.35 -12.94
N ASN A 73 -7.64 1.39 -13.20
CA ASN A 73 -7.23 2.39 -14.16
C ASN A 73 -6.19 3.28 -13.47
N VAL A 74 -4.92 3.03 -13.72
CA VAL A 74 -3.82 3.75 -13.08
C VAL A 74 -3.42 4.94 -13.96
N PRO A 75 -3.66 6.20 -13.54
CA PRO A 75 -3.13 7.38 -14.20
C PRO A 75 -1.66 7.25 -14.61
N PRO A 76 -1.29 7.74 -15.81
CA PRO A 76 0.11 7.92 -16.18
C PRO A 76 0.87 8.70 -15.10
N GLY A 77 2.14 8.38 -14.89
CA GLY A 77 2.97 9.01 -13.85
C GLY A 77 2.87 8.37 -12.46
N ALA A 78 1.79 7.63 -12.14
CA ALA A 78 1.66 7.00 -10.81
C ALA A 78 2.79 5.99 -10.52
N ALA A 79 3.17 5.19 -11.51
CA ALA A 79 4.28 4.24 -11.39
C ALA A 79 5.64 4.95 -11.17
N ALA A 80 5.89 6.03 -11.89
CA ALA A 80 7.12 6.83 -11.74
C ALA A 80 7.19 7.51 -10.35
N GLY A 81 6.06 8.03 -9.85
CA GLY A 81 6.01 8.62 -8.52
C GLY A 81 6.22 7.57 -7.43
N LEU A 82 5.65 6.37 -7.59
CA LEU A 82 5.89 5.25 -6.68
C LEU A 82 7.35 4.78 -6.71
N GLU A 83 8.00 4.77 -7.88
CA GLU A 83 9.42 4.44 -7.99
C GLU A 83 10.28 5.42 -7.19
N LYS A 84 10.01 6.73 -7.31
CA LYS A 84 10.69 7.78 -6.51
C LYS A 84 10.44 7.59 -5.01
N LEU A 85 9.20 7.31 -4.62
CA LEU A 85 8.84 7.07 -3.23
C LEU A 85 9.60 5.87 -2.66
N TYR A 86 9.64 4.74 -3.38
CA TYR A 86 10.36 3.54 -2.96
C TYR A 86 11.88 3.68 -3.06
N ALA A 87 12.38 4.56 -3.92
CA ALA A 87 13.78 4.98 -3.95
C ALA A 87 14.16 5.86 -2.76
N GLY A 88 13.19 6.26 -1.95
CA GLY A 88 13.42 7.06 -0.75
C GLY A 88 13.35 8.57 -0.95
N ASP A 89 12.76 9.01 -2.06
CA ASP A 89 12.59 10.41 -2.41
C ASP A 89 11.10 10.79 -2.38
N PRO A 90 10.51 10.98 -1.18
CA PRO A 90 9.10 11.32 -1.05
C PRO A 90 8.78 12.72 -1.60
N ASP A 91 9.75 13.64 -1.65
CA ASP A 91 9.52 14.98 -2.16
C ASP A 91 9.38 14.95 -3.70
N ALA A 92 10.28 14.25 -4.40
CA ALA A 92 10.13 14.05 -5.84
C ALA A 92 8.89 13.21 -6.20
N ALA A 93 8.46 12.30 -5.32
CA ALA A 93 7.22 11.56 -5.49
C ALA A 93 5.99 12.47 -5.35
N ILE A 94 5.97 13.37 -4.35
CA ILE A 94 4.89 14.34 -4.15
C ILE A 94 4.70 15.21 -5.40
N GLU A 95 5.79 15.69 -6.01
CA GLU A 95 5.72 16.49 -7.24
C GLU A 95 5.04 15.73 -8.39
N GLU A 96 5.35 14.45 -8.56
CA GLU A 96 4.74 13.58 -9.56
C GLU A 96 3.24 13.39 -9.29
N PHE A 97 2.88 13.08 -8.05
CA PHE A 97 1.49 12.87 -7.65
C PHE A 97 0.65 14.15 -7.77
N GLN A 98 1.24 15.32 -7.53
CA GLN A 98 0.61 16.61 -7.81
C GLN A 98 0.43 16.86 -9.32
N SER A 99 1.29 16.32 -10.20
CA SER A 99 1.04 16.36 -11.64
C SER A 99 -0.20 15.57 -12.03
N ILE A 100 -0.35 14.37 -11.46
CA ILE A 100 -1.57 13.56 -11.66
C ILE A 100 -2.81 14.33 -11.22
N GLN A 101 -2.75 15.06 -10.09
CA GLN A 101 -3.88 15.89 -9.64
C GLN A 101 -4.20 17.04 -10.59
N ARG A 102 -3.20 17.64 -11.24
CA ARG A 102 -3.43 18.70 -12.24
C ARG A 102 -4.02 18.15 -13.52
N GLU A 103 -3.54 17.00 -13.97
CA GLU A 103 -3.97 16.34 -15.21
C GLU A 103 -5.34 15.66 -15.06
N GLN A 104 -5.61 15.08 -13.90
CA GLN A 104 -6.83 14.32 -13.59
C GLN A 104 -7.40 14.76 -12.23
N PRO A 105 -7.94 15.98 -12.13
CA PRO A 105 -8.37 16.55 -10.84
C PRO A 105 -9.52 15.81 -10.16
N GLU A 106 -10.30 15.04 -10.92
CA GLU A 106 -11.42 14.22 -10.43
C GLU A 106 -11.02 12.77 -10.10
N HIS A 107 -9.78 12.38 -10.38
CA HIS A 107 -9.29 11.04 -10.10
C HIS A 107 -8.69 10.97 -8.67
N PRO A 108 -9.13 10.05 -7.79
CA PRO A 108 -8.71 10.02 -6.38
C PRO A 108 -7.22 9.66 -6.21
N LEU A 109 -6.67 8.83 -7.10
CA LEU A 109 -5.32 8.27 -6.96
C LEU A 109 -4.21 9.33 -6.75
N GLY A 110 -4.25 10.47 -7.44
CA GLY A 110 -3.20 11.49 -7.28
C GLY A 110 -3.16 12.08 -5.86
N TYR A 111 -4.32 12.25 -5.23
CA TYR A 111 -4.42 12.71 -3.84
C TYR A 111 -4.05 11.60 -2.85
N LEU A 112 -4.45 10.36 -3.14
CA LEU A 112 -4.11 9.18 -2.34
C LEU A 112 -2.59 8.98 -2.25
N LEU A 113 -1.90 9.06 -3.39
CA LEU A 113 -0.47 8.83 -3.46
C LEU A 113 0.34 9.96 -2.83
N GLU A 114 -0.08 11.23 -3.00
CA GLU A 114 0.54 12.33 -2.26
C GLU A 114 0.37 12.15 -0.74
N ALA A 115 -0.80 11.70 -0.29
CA ALA A 115 -1.02 11.40 1.13
C ALA A 115 -0.12 10.26 1.61
N GLU A 116 0.04 9.19 0.84
CA GLU A 116 0.98 8.10 1.18
C GLU A 116 2.43 8.63 1.28
N ALA A 117 2.90 9.44 0.34
CA ALA A 117 4.25 10.02 0.41
C ALA A 117 4.45 10.93 1.63
N ARG A 118 3.45 11.76 1.95
CA ARG A 118 3.46 12.59 3.17
C ARG A 118 3.45 11.74 4.43
N TRP A 119 2.69 10.64 4.45
CA TRP A 119 2.70 9.69 5.56
C TRP A 119 4.11 9.11 5.75
N TRP A 120 4.80 8.73 4.69
CA TRP A 120 6.18 8.25 4.79
C TRP A 120 7.10 9.28 5.44
N LYS A 121 6.98 10.58 5.11
CA LYS A 121 7.74 11.63 5.81
C LYS A 121 7.45 11.64 7.31
N ILE A 122 6.17 11.65 7.69
CA ILE A 122 5.75 11.63 9.11
C ILE A 122 6.24 10.37 9.82
N TYR A 123 6.07 9.20 9.21
CA TYR A 123 6.51 7.92 9.75
C TYR A 123 8.01 7.94 9.99
N CYS A 124 8.79 8.44 9.02
CA CYS A 124 10.24 8.49 9.15
C CYS A 124 10.72 9.46 10.24
N GLU A 125 10.02 10.56 10.46
CA GLU A 125 10.32 11.51 11.54
C GLU A 125 9.93 10.98 12.93
N SER A 126 8.90 10.13 13.00
CA SER A 126 8.32 9.65 14.27
C SER A 126 8.62 8.18 14.59
N ALA A 127 9.30 7.47 13.69
CA ALA A 127 9.63 6.06 13.87
C ALA A 127 10.60 5.88 15.05
N GLU A 128 10.25 4.98 15.95
CA GLU A 128 11.14 4.49 17.00
C GLU A 128 11.22 2.97 16.97
N PHE A 129 12.36 2.42 17.39
CA PHE A 129 12.51 0.98 17.58
C PHE A 129 12.16 0.58 19.01
N LYS A 130 11.05 -0.16 19.20
CA LYS A 130 10.60 -0.70 20.50
C LYS A 130 10.12 -2.13 20.33
N TYR A 131 10.40 -2.97 21.34
CA TYR A 131 9.94 -4.36 21.37
C TYR A 131 10.31 -5.21 20.14
N GLY A 132 11.44 -4.92 19.49
CA GLY A 132 11.84 -5.62 18.27
C GLY A 132 11.18 -5.11 16.99
N MET A 133 10.36 -4.05 17.08
CA MET A 133 9.58 -3.49 15.99
C MET A 133 9.98 -2.03 15.73
N THR A 134 9.98 -1.62 14.47
CA THR A 134 10.04 -0.19 14.09
C THR A 134 8.62 0.25 13.82
N ASP A 135 8.16 1.29 14.51
CA ASP A 135 6.84 1.87 14.29
C ASP A 135 6.83 3.35 14.69
N ALA A 136 5.87 4.11 14.17
CA ALA A 136 5.56 5.45 14.62
C ALA A 136 4.66 5.34 15.86
N TRP A 137 5.27 5.35 17.05
CA TRP A 137 4.54 5.05 18.29
C TRP A 137 3.74 6.21 18.84
N LYS A 138 4.27 7.43 18.72
CA LYS A 138 3.62 8.66 19.20
C LYS A 138 4.28 9.88 18.58
N ARG A 139 3.47 10.88 18.24
CA ARG A 139 3.97 12.20 17.82
C ARG A 139 2.95 13.25 18.28
N ASN A 140 3.42 14.41 18.74
CA ASN A 140 2.49 15.50 19.02
C ASN A 140 1.79 15.93 17.73
N LYS A 141 0.49 16.23 17.80
CA LYS A 141 -0.26 16.78 16.67
C LYS A 141 0.41 18.06 16.17
N GLN A 142 0.63 18.13 14.88
CA GLN A 142 1.25 19.28 14.21
C GLN A 142 0.23 20.00 13.33
N ARG A 143 0.55 21.24 12.95
CA ARG A 143 -0.35 22.04 12.10
C ARG A 143 -0.45 21.44 10.69
N GLU A 144 0.62 20.83 10.24
CA GLU A 144 0.80 20.17 8.96
C GLU A 144 -0.13 18.95 8.81
N ASP A 145 -0.55 18.34 9.93
CA ASP A 145 -1.52 17.25 9.95
C ASP A 145 -2.87 17.68 9.38
N ALA A 146 -3.24 18.96 9.52
CA ALA A 146 -4.46 19.50 8.93
C ALA A 146 -4.38 19.48 7.39
N VAL A 147 -3.21 19.76 6.82
CA VAL A 147 -2.99 19.71 5.36
C VAL A 147 -3.13 18.28 4.86
N TYR A 148 -2.51 17.33 5.57
CA TYR A 148 -2.64 15.89 5.30
C TYR A 148 -4.09 15.41 5.36
N LEU A 149 -4.83 15.80 6.40
CA LEU A 149 -6.23 15.42 6.59
C LEU A 149 -7.14 16.05 5.53
N GLN A 150 -6.87 17.28 5.08
CA GLN A 150 -7.61 17.91 3.98
C GLN A 150 -7.39 17.17 2.66
N LEU A 151 -6.16 16.75 2.39
CA LEU A 151 -5.81 15.97 1.20
C LEU A 151 -6.58 14.65 1.16
N ILE A 152 -6.60 13.92 2.27
CA ILE A 152 -7.35 12.65 2.39
C ILE A 152 -8.86 12.87 2.35
N ALA A 153 -9.37 13.92 3.00
CA ALA A 153 -10.79 14.24 2.92
C ALA A 153 -11.23 14.48 1.46
N LYS A 154 -10.37 15.10 0.64
CA LYS A 154 -10.62 15.28 -0.80
C LYS A 154 -10.58 13.94 -1.54
N GLU A 155 -9.58 13.11 -1.28
CA GLU A 155 -9.45 11.76 -1.86
C GLU A 155 -10.68 10.91 -1.57
N ILE A 156 -11.07 10.77 -0.30
CA ILE A 156 -12.23 10.00 0.15
C ILE A 156 -13.49 10.54 -0.53
N LYS A 157 -13.68 11.86 -0.58
CA LYS A 157 -14.84 12.47 -1.24
C LYS A 157 -14.91 12.08 -2.72
N LEU A 158 -13.79 12.05 -3.43
CA LEU A 158 -13.75 11.64 -4.84
C LEU A 158 -14.05 10.15 -5.00
N ALA A 159 -13.45 9.29 -4.16
CA ALA A 159 -13.71 7.86 -4.18
C ALA A 159 -15.17 7.52 -3.84
N GLU A 160 -15.76 8.18 -2.84
CA GLU A 160 -17.17 8.02 -2.49
C GLU A 160 -18.11 8.54 -3.57
N ALA A 161 -17.75 9.63 -4.27
CA ALA A 161 -18.49 10.09 -5.43
C ALA A 161 -18.46 9.07 -6.58
N GLN A 162 -17.37 8.31 -6.75
CA GLN A 162 -17.31 7.19 -7.69
C GLN A 162 -18.20 6.04 -7.23
N LEU A 163 -18.16 5.65 -5.95
CA LEU A 163 -19.03 4.62 -5.37
C LEU A 163 -20.52 4.94 -5.52
N ALA A 164 -20.89 6.21 -5.34
CA ALA A 164 -22.26 6.67 -5.52
C ALA A 164 -22.76 6.51 -6.97
N LYS A 165 -21.85 6.56 -7.96
CA LYS A 165 -22.16 6.30 -9.37
C LYS A 165 -22.13 4.79 -9.69
N SER A 166 -21.14 4.07 -9.18
CA SER A 166 -20.96 2.64 -9.42
C SER A 166 -20.11 1.98 -8.32
N GLN A 167 -20.60 0.86 -7.79
CA GLN A 167 -19.95 0.08 -6.73
C GLN A 167 -18.83 -0.81 -7.31
N THR A 168 -17.77 -0.20 -7.83
CA THR A 168 -16.63 -0.92 -8.41
C THR A 168 -15.59 -1.29 -7.36
N ALA A 169 -14.84 -2.36 -7.61
CA ALA A 169 -13.72 -2.76 -6.74
C ALA A 169 -12.66 -1.67 -6.61
N GLU A 170 -12.42 -0.92 -7.69
CA GLU A 170 -11.50 0.22 -7.72
C GLU A 170 -11.95 1.36 -6.80
N ALA A 171 -13.22 1.74 -6.87
CA ALA A 171 -13.76 2.81 -6.02
C ALA A 171 -13.75 2.40 -4.53
N HIS A 172 -14.03 1.14 -4.22
CA HIS A 172 -13.88 0.62 -2.85
C HIS A 172 -12.43 0.61 -2.38
N PHE A 173 -11.50 0.24 -3.26
CA PHE A 173 -10.07 0.26 -2.95
C PHE A 173 -9.60 1.68 -2.58
N TYR A 174 -9.93 2.69 -3.40
CA TYR A 174 -9.55 4.07 -3.11
C TYR A 174 -10.15 4.56 -1.79
N ALA A 175 -11.47 4.41 -1.60
CA ALA A 175 -12.12 4.83 -0.36
C ALA A 175 -11.52 4.13 0.87
N GLY A 176 -11.30 2.81 0.80
CA GLY A 176 -10.70 2.03 1.89
C GLY A 176 -9.28 2.50 2.24
N MET A 177 -8.45 2.75 1.22
CA MET A 177 -7.09 3.29 1.42
C MET A 177 -7.11 4.70 2.03
N GLY A 178 -8.03 5.56 1.58
CA GLY A 178 -8.26 6.87 2.18
C GLY A 178 -8.58 6.81 3.67
N TYR A 179 -9.52 5.94 4.06
CA TYR A 179 -9.87 5.72 5.46
C TYR A 179 -8.69 5.16 6.28
N ALA A 180 -7.89 4.26 5.71
CA ALA A 180 -6.69 3.74 6.34
C ALA A 180 -5.62 4.82 6.57
N LEU A 181 -5.41 5.73 5.60
CA LEU A 181 -4.51 6.87 5.77
C LEU A 181 -5.02 7.85 6.82
N ARG A 182 -6.33 8.11 6.84
CA ARG A 182 -6.95 8.95 7.85
C ARG A 182 -6.73 8.39 9.25
N SER A 183 -6.90 7.09 9.44
CA SER A 183 -6.73 6.45 10.75
C SER A 183 -5.28 6.49 11.23
N ARG A 184 -4.30 6.33 10.33
CA ARG A 184 -2.87 6.43 10.65
C ARG A 184 -2.53 7.74 11.37
N ILE A 185 -2.96 8.89 10.86
CA ILE A 185 -2.69 10.17 11.53
C ILE A 185 -3.51 10.39 12.79
N LEU A 186 -4.75 9.91 12.83
CA LEU A 186 -5.61 10.06 14.01
C LEU A 186 -5.18 9.17 15.18
N ALA A 187 -4.40 8.12 14.92
CA ALA A 187 -3.90 7.18 15.91
C ALA A 187 -2.53 7.58 16.51
N LEU A 188 -1.84 8.57 15.92
CA LEU A 188 -0.56 9.11 16.40
C LEU A 188 -0.74 10.19 17.48
#